data_AF-A0A938GZU0-F1
#
_entry.id   AF-A0A938GZU0-F1
#
_cell.length_a   1.000
_cell.length_b   1.000
_cell.length_c   1.000
_cell.angle_alpha   90.00
_cell.angle_beta   90.00
_cell.angle_gamma   90.00
#
_symmetry.space_group_name_H-M   'P 1'
#
loop_
_entity.id
_entity.type
_entity.pdbx_description
1 polymer ?
#
loop_
_entity_poly.entity_id
_entity_poly.type
_entity_poly.pdbx_seq_one_letter_code
_entity_poly.pdbx_strand_id
1 'polypeptide(L)'
;WHKAPPTSWHEKDGTGDAYFTFVYGANVAEVEVDTETGKVDVVGFVSCHDVGKAINRNTVLGQFYGGVAMGIGYGLLEEFDFEDAKPKQLNFDEYLIPTAMDVPRITGIIVENADPAGPFGAKSVGEPTNEIAAPAIVNAIANATGRRSLEIPATLERVLLGHKLSRKGPRGSLAPDASAGEACKLGRGQT
;
A
#
# COMPACT_ATOMS: atom_id res chain seq x y z
N TRP A 1 7.08 -31.99 18.30
CA TRP A 1 7.04 -30.69 17.61
C TRP A 1 7.60 -30.89 16.19
N HIS A 2 7.07 -30.21 15.18
CA HIS A 2 7.55 -30.34 13.81
C HIS A 2 8.92 -29.65 13.65
N LYS A 3 9.89 -30.35 13.05
CA LYS A 3 11.24 -29.83 12.82
C LYS A 3 11.42 -29.57 11.34
N ALA A 4 11.60 -28.29 10.98
CA ALA A 4 11.85 -27.89 9.60
C ALA A 4 13.17 -28.51 9.07
N PRO A 5 13.25 -28.79 7.75
CA PRO A 5 14.50 -29.21 7.12
C PRO A 5 15.63 -28.19 7.35
N PRO A 6 16.90 -28.63 7.38
CA PRO A 6 18.03 -27.71 7.48
C PRO A 6 18.14 -26.85 6.21
N THR A 7 18.45 -25.57 6.39
CA THR A 7 18.81 -24.64 5.32
C THR A 7 20.33 -24.45 5.27
N SER A 8 20.85 -24.02 4.12
CA SER A 8 22.27 -23.70 3.95
C SER A 8 22.40 -22.35 3.25
N TRP A 9 23.18 -21.42 3.80
CA TRP A 9 23.34 -20.10 3.18
C TRP A 9 24.74 -19.54 3.41
N HIS A 10 25.40 -19.16 2.32
CA HIS A 10 26.71 -18.55 2.31
C HIS A 10 26.60 -17.06 2.01
N GLU A 11 26.55 -16.26 3.07
CA GLU A 11 26.30 -14.81 2.97
C GLU A 11 27.26 -14.06 2.04
N LYS A 12 28.54 -14.43 2.04
CA LYS A 12 29.56 -13.75 1.21
C LYS A 12 29.35 -13.93 -0.28
N ASP A 13 28.85 -15.10 -0.67
CA ASP A 13 28.73 -15.49 -2.07
C ASP A 13 27.28 -15.38 -2.57
N GLY A 14 26.31 -15.23 -1.66
CA GLY A 14 24.88 -15.19 -1.98
C GLY A 14 24.35 -16.51 -2.52
N THR A 15 24.88 -17.65 -2.05
CA THR A 15 24.55 -18.98 -2.55
C THR A 15 24.11 -19.95 -1.44
N GLY A 16 23.24 -20.90 -1.79
CA GLY A 16 22.77 -21.95 -0.90
C GLY A 16 21.26 -22.19 -0.98
N ASP A 17 20.77 -23.07 -0.12
CA ASP A 17 19.36 -23.37 0.08
C ASP A 17 18.79 -22.52 1.23
N ALA A 18 18.45 -21.25 0.93
CA ALA A 18 17.97 -20.30 1.93
C ALA A 18 16.59 -20.66 2.52
N TYR A 19 15.73 -21.30 1.73
CA TYR A 19 14.36 -21.64 2.09
C TYR A 19 14.09 -23.12 1.85
N PHE A 20 13.42 -23.78 2.79
CA PHE A 20 13.00 -25.18 2.67
C PHE A 20 11.62 -25.35 2.01
N THR A 21 10.91 -24.24 1.78
CA THR A 21 9.57 -24.20 1.17
C THR A 21 9.38 -22.88 0.42
N PHE A 22 8.49 -22.89 -0.57
CA PHE A 22 8.08 -21.73 -1.33
C PHE A 22 6.56 -21.63 -1.41
N VAL A 23 6.08 -20.40 -1.25
CA VAL A 23 4.66 -20.03 -1.35
C VAL A 23 4.47 -19.33 -2.68
N TYR A 24 3.38 -19.65 -3.37
CA TYR A 24 3.04 -19.04 -4.64
C TYR A 24 1.66 -18.38 -4.53
N GLY A 25 1.44 -17.32 -5.30
CA GLY A 25 0.16 -16.65 -5.35
C GLY A 25 -0.02 -15.82 -6.60
N ALA A 26 -1.27 -15.47 -6.86
CA ALA A 26 -1.67 -14.57 -7.93
C ALA A 26 -2.81 -13.69 -7.43
N ASN A 27 -2.64 -12.38 -7.59
CA ASN A 27 -3.65 -11.39 -7.26
C ASN A 27 -4.11 -10.68 -8.55
N VAL A 28 -5.41 -10.44 -8.64
CA VAL A 28 -6.02 -9.66 -9.72
C VAL A 28 -6.86 -8.57 -9.08
N ALA A 29 -6.54 -7.32 -9.41
CA ALA A 29 -7.28 -6.15 -8.97
C ALA A 29 -8.13 -5.61 -10.12
N GLU A 30 -9.33 -5.15 -9.80
CA GLU A 30 -10.20 -4.36 -10.67
C GLU A 30 -10.31 -2.96 -10.09
N VAL A 31 -10.07 -1.94 -10.91
CA VAL A 31 -10.02 -0.54 -10.48
C VAL A 31 -10.84 0.34 -11.41
N GLU A 32 -11.45 1.37 -10.85
CA GLU A 32 -11.99 2.51 -11.58
C GLU A 32 -11.06 3.71 -11.37
N VAL A 33 -10.72 4.42 -12.45
CA VAL A 33 -9.84 5.59 -12.40
C VAL A 33 -10.59 6.79 -12.96
N ASP A 34 -10.75 7.83 -12.15
CA ASP A 34 -11.22 9.12 -12.60
C ASP A 34 -10.07 9.83 -13.35
N THR A 35 -10.26 10.01 -14.66
CA THR A 35 -9.23 10.60 -15.54
C THR A 35 -9.05 12.11 -15.37
N GLU A 36 -9.98 12.80 -14.71
CA GLU A 36 -9.89 14.23 -14.43
C GLU A 36 -9.14 14.52 -13.13
N THR A 37 -9.28 13.64 -12.13
CA THR A 37 -8.69 13.83 -10.79
C THR A 37 -7.52 12.90 -10.48
N GLY A 38 -7.41 11.77 -11.18
CA GLY A 38 -6.48 10.69 -10.86
C GLY A 38 -6.94 9.83 -9.68
N LYS A 39 -8.18 9.98 -9.19
CA LYS A 39 -8.74 9.14 -8.13
C LYS A 39 -8.84 7.70 -8.60
N VAL A 40 -8.38 6.77 -7.75
CA VAL A 40 -8.45 5.34 -8.00
C VAL A 40 -9.33 4.71 -6.93
N ASP A 41 -10.37 4.02 -7.35
CA ASP A 41 -11.21 3.19 -6.50
C ASP A 41 -10.96 1.72 -6.85
N VAL A 42 -10.60 0.89 -5.87
CA VAL A 42 -10.50 -0.56 -6.07
C VAL A 42 -11.91 -1.14 -5.92
N VAL A 43 -12.49 -1.62 -7.02
CA VAL A 43 -13.89 -2.07 -7.05
C VAL A 43 -14.05 -3.59 -6.90
N GLY A 44 -12.98 -4.34 -7.16
CA GLY A 44 -12.96 -5.79 -7.04
C GLY A 44 -11.56 -6.34 -6.82
N PHE A 45 -11.46 -7.47 -6.11
CA PHE A 45 -10.18 -8.12 -5.88
C PHE A 45 -10.31 -9.64 -5.84
N VAL A 46 -9.41 -10.35 -6.53
CA VAL A 46 -9.24 -11.80 -6.42
C VAL A 46 -7.85 -12.07 -5.87
N SER A 47 -7.78 -12.85 -4.79
CA SER A 47 -6.52 -13.24 -4.17
C SER A 47 -6.43 -14.77 -4.09
N CYS A 48 -5.39 -15.31 -4.71
CA CYS A 48 -5.19 -16.75 -4.85
C CYS A 48 -3.81 -17.11 -4.32
N HIS A 49 -3.73 -18.05 -3.37
CA HIS A 49 -2.46 -18.48 -2.78
C HIS A 49 -2.40 -19.99 -2.59
N ASP A 50 -1.22 -20.57 -2.89
CA ASP A 50 -0.83 -21.92 -2.50
C ASP A 50 -0.47 -21.93 -1.01
N VAL A 51 -1.33 -22.54 -0.20
CA VAL A 51 -1.17 -22.59 1.26
C VAL A 51 -0.65 -23.94 1.75
N GLY A 52 -0.23 -24.82 0.83
CA GLY A 52 0.00 -26.21 1.16
C GLY A 52 -1.31 -26.90 1.52
N LYS A 53 -1.48 -27.26 2.79
CA LYS A 53 -2.74 -27.71 3.36
C LYS A 53 -3.32 -26.65 4.29
N ALA A 54 -4.56 -26.23 4.04
CA ALA A 54 -5.24 -25.26 4.89
C ALA A 54 -5.60 -25.90 6.24
N ILE A 55 -4.85 -25.56 7.29
CA ILE A 55 -5.15 -26.03 8.66
C ILE A 55 -6.48 -25.46 9.15
N ASN A 56 -6.71 -24.17 8.93
CA ASN A 56 -7.98 -23.50 9.19
C ASN A 56 -8.30 -22.56 8.02
N ARG A 57 -9.32 -22.93 7.23
CA ARG A 57 -9.71 -22.18 6.03
C ARG A 57 -10.16 -20.75 6.34
N ASN A 58 -10.85 -20.53 7.45
CA ASN A 58 -11.34 -19.20 7.82
C ASN A 58 -10.19 -18.27 8.21
N THR A 59 -9.20 -18.77 8.94
CA THR A 59 -8.00 -17.99 9.30
C THR A 59 -7.17 -17.67 8.06
N VAL A 60 -7.03 -18.63 7.14
CA VAL A 60 -6.36 -18.40 5.84
C VAL A 60 -7.07 -17.31 5.04
N LEU A 61 -8.39 -17.38 4.90
CA LEU A 61 -9.16 -16.32 4.24
C LEU A 61 -9.01 -14.97 4.95
N GLY A 62 -8.97 -14.95 6.28
CA GLY A 62 -8.69 -13.75 7.07
C GLY A 62 -7.34 -13.11 6.72
N GLN A 63 -6.30 -13.91 6.47
CA GLN A 63 -5.01 -13.40 5.98
C GLN A 63 -5.14 -12.80 4.58
N PHE A 64 -5.92 -13.41 3.68
CA PHE A 64 -6.10 -12.88 2.33
C PHE A 64 -6.79 -11.51 2.40
N TYR A 65 -7.81 -11.38 3.24
CA TYR A 65 -8.54 -10.13 3.42
C TYR A 65 -7.66 -9.04 4.04
N GLY A 66 -6.91 -9.38 5.09
CA GLY A 66 -5.99 -8.44 5.73
C GLY A 66 -4.83 -8.03 4.82
N GLY A 67 -4.24 -8.99 4.08
CA GLY A 67 -3.15 -8.74 3.14
C GLY A 67 -3.57 -7.85 1.99
N VAL A 68 -4.76 -8.07 1.41
CA VAL A 68 -5.30 -7.18 0.38
C VAL A 68 -5.60 -5.79 0.94
N ALA A 69 -6.19 -5.68 2.15
CA ALA A 69 -6.43 -4.38 2.78
C ALA A 69 -5.11 -3.61 2.99
N MET A 70 -4.08 -4.24 3.57
CA MET A 70 -2.75 -3.63 3.72
C MET A 70 -2.14 -3.25 2.36
N GLY A 71 -2.31 -4.10 1.34
CA GLY A 71 -1.83 -3.82 -0.01
C GLY A 71 -2.51 -2.64 -0.69
N ILE A 72 -3.81 -2.40 -0.42
CA ILE A 72 -4.52 -1.19 -0.86
C ILE A 72 -3.90 0.04 -0.22
N GLY A 73 -3.64 -0.02 1.09
CA GLY A 73 -2.97 1.05 1.83
C GLY A 73 -1.61 1.35 1.24
N TYR A 74 -0.74 0.34 1.18
CA TYR A 74 0.60 0.45 0.63
C TYR A 74 0.63 0.93 -0.83
N GLY A 75 -0.33 0.49 -1.64
CA GLY A 75 -0.40 0.83 -3.06
C GLY A 75 -0.93 2.23 -3.35
N LEU A 76 -1.85 2.76 -2.53
CA LEU A 76 -2.64 3.96 -2.88
C LEU A 76 -2.61 5.08 -1.83
N LEU A 77 -2.48 4.76 -0.53
CA LEU A 77 -2.78 5.70 0.56
C LEU A 77 -1.57 6.03 1.44
N GLU A 78 -0.81 5.01 1.80
CA GLU A 78 0.21 5.07 2.86
C GLU A 78 1.47 5.79 2.38
N GLU A 79 1.51 7.11 2.55
CA GLU A 79 2.68 7.93 2.26
C GLU A 79 3.34 8.46 3.54
N PHE A 80 4.63 8.17 3.72
CA PHE A 80 5.42 8.62 4.85
C PHE A 80 6.65 9.39 4.36
N ASP A 81 6.62 10.70 4.56
CA ASP A 81 7.65 11.62 4.08
C ASP A 81 8.47 12.20 5.25
N PHE A 82 9.65 12.71 4.91
CA PHE A 82 10.50 13.46 5.84
C PHE A 82 10.71 14.90 5.36
N GLU A 83 10.75 15.84 6.31
CA GLU A 83 11.12 17.25 6.11
C GLU A 83 12.18 17.60 7.16
N ASP A 84 13.34 18.10 6.72
CA ASP A 84 14.48 18.39 7.60
C ASP A 84 14.86 17.24 8.55
N ALA A 85 14.90 16.01 8.00
CA ALA A 85 15.14 14.76 8.73
C ALA A 85 14.13 14.45 9.85
N LYS A 86 12.94 15.06 9.81
CA LYS A 86 11.83 14.79 10.73
C LYS A 86 10.64 14.20 9.97
N PRO A 87 9.93 13.20 10.55
CA PRO A 87 8.69 12.71 9.97
C PRO A 87 7.68 13.84 9.76
N LYS A 88 7.02 13.86 8.60
CA LYS A 88 5.95 14.82 8.32
C LYS A 88 4.62 14.35 8.87
N GLN A 89 4.26 13.09 8.66
CA GLN A 89 3.02 12.49 9.13
C GLN A 89 3.21 11.99 10.56
N LEU A 90 2.57 12.64 11.53
CA LEU A 90 2.72 12.31 12.95
C LEU A 90 1.49 11.60 13.54
N ASN A 91 0.41 11.52 12.77
CA ASN A 91 -0.86 10.95 13.22
C ASN A 91 -1.67 10.40 12.03
N PHE A 92 -2.73 9.62 12.30
CA PHE A 92 -3.53 8.92 11.27
C PHE A 92 -4.47 9.81 10.45
N ASP A 93 -4.63 11.07 10.81
CA ASP A 93 -5.26 12.07 9.95
C ASP A 93 -4.34 12.53 8.81
N GLU A 94 -3.03 12.32 8.96
CA GLU A 94 -2.02 12.63 7.94
C GLU A 94 -1.45 11.36 7.25
N TYR A 95 -1.33 10.25 7.99
CA TYR A 95 -0.97 8.93 7.46
C TYR A 95 -2.23 8.10 7.22
N LEU A 96 -2.69 8.10 5.96
CA LEU A 96 -3.95 7.49 5.60
C LEU A 96 -3.82 5.97 5.52
N ILE A 97 -4.56 5.29 6.38
CA ILE A 97 -4.78 3.84 6.31
C ILE A 97 -6.15 3.54 5.69
N PRO A 98 -6.30 2.40 4.98
CA PRO A 98 -7.59 2.00 4.42
C PRO A 98 -8.68 1.89 5.49
N THR A 99 -9.84 2.43 5.17
CA THR A 99 -11.07 2.26 5.94
C THR A 99 -11.92 1.11 5.40
N ALA A 100 -12.99 0.76 6.10
CA ALA A 100 -13.94 -0.25 5.62
C ALA A 100 -14.62 0.10 4.29
N MET A 101 -14.62 1.38 3.90
CA MET A 101 -15.18 1.83 2.61
C MET A 101 -14.19 1.71 1.45
N ASP A 102 -12.89 1.59 1.73
CA ASP A 102 -11.84 1.49 0.72
C ASP A 102 -11.56 0.04 0.30
N VAL A 103 -12.01 -0.93 1.10
CA VAL A 103 -11.79 -2.36 0.85
C VAL A 103 -12.96 -2.94 0.06
N PRO A 104 -12.74 -3.44 -1.17
CA PRO A 104 -13.80 -4.02 -1.99
C PRO A 104 -14.21 -5.41 -1.50
N ARG A 105 -15.13 -6.03 -2.24
CA ARG A 105 -15.36 -7.47 -2.13
C ARG A 105 -14.11 -8.23 -2.58
N ILE A 106 -13.54 -9.01 -1.68
CA ILE A 106 -12.36 -9.86 -1.96
C ILE A 106 -12.81 -11.31 -2.16
N THR A 107 -12.44 -11.89 -3.29
CA THR A 107 -12.62 -13.32 -3.57
C THR A 107 -11.33 -14.06 -3.28
N GLY A 108 -11.31 -14.82 -2.18
CA GLY A 108 -10.17 -15.65 -1.79
C GLY A 108 -10.23 -17.06 -2.40
N ILE A 109 -9.17 -17.46 -3.12
CA ILE A 109 -9.02 -18.80 -3.70
C ILE A 109 -7.89 -19.52 -2.97
N ILE A 110 -8.25 -20.50 -2.14
CA ILE A 110 -7.28 -21.34 -1.46
C ILE A 110 -6.84 -22.46 -2.41
N VAL A 111 -5.58 -22.44 -2.82
CA VAL A 111 -4.95 -23.52 -3.56
C VAL A 111 -4.27 -24.45 -2.56
N GLU A 112 -4.64 -25.74 -2.60
CA GLU A 112 -4.02 -26.74 -1.75
C GLU A 112 -3.04 -27.60 -2.54
N ASN A 113 -1.76 -27.49 -2.21
CA ASN A 113 -0.65 -28.25 -2.77
C ASN A 113 0.29 -28.66 -1.64
N ALA A 114 -0.09 -29.73 -0.92
CA ALA A 114 0.52 -30.13 0.34
C ALA A 114 2.05 -30.21 0.27
N ASP A 115 2.72 -29.54 1.22
CA ASP A 115 4.17 -29.47 1.30
C ASP A 115 4.75 -30.60 2.16
N PRO A 116 5.56 -31.52 1.62
CA PRO A 116 6.20 -32.57 2.40
C PRO A 116 7.07 -32.04 3.55
N ALA A 117 7.64 -30.84 3.41
CA ALA A 117 8.47 -30.19 4.42
C ALA A 117 7.65 -29.44 5.48
N GLY A 118 6.36 -29.17 5.22
CA GLY A 118 5.49 -28.41 6.10
C GLY A 118 4.79 -29.26 7.17
N PRO A 119 4.47 -28.69 8.35
CA PRO A 119 3.68 -29.39 9.36
C PRO A 119 2.30 -29.73 8.80
N PHE A 120 1.94 -31.02 8.79
CA PHE A 120 0.70 -31.52 8.20
C PHE A 120 0.50 -31.17 6.71
N GLY A 121 1.56 -30.77 6.00
CA GLY A 121 1.45 -30.30 4.61
C GLY A 121 1.25 -28.79 4.45
N ALA A 122 1.20 -28.01 5.52
CA ALA A 122 0.90 -26.57 5.48
C ALA A 122 2.10 -25.71 5.11
N LYS A 123 1.82 -24.59 4.43
CA LYS A 123 2.78 -23.51 4.16
C LYS A 123 2.38 -22.22 4.89
N SER A 124 3.34 -21.29 5.02
CA SER A 124 3.06 -19.95 5.56
C SER A 124 2.24 -19.12 4.57
N VAL A 125 1.36 -18.26 5.06
CA VAL A 125 0.54 -17.37 4.21
C VAL A 125 0.37 -15.97 4.78
N GLY A 126 1.10 -15.62 5.85
CA GLY A 126 0.99 -14.31 6.47
C GLY A 126 1.44 -13.19 5.54
N GLU A 127 2.74 -13.13 5.29
CA GLU A 127 3.37 -12.12 4.41
C GLU A 127 2.93 -12.21 2.93
N PRO A 128 2.86 -13.40 2.30
CA PRO A 128 2.64 -13.51 0.85
C PRO A 128 1.31 -12.91 0.34
N THR A 129 0.31 -12.79 1.22
CA THR A 129 -1.00 -12.22 0.86
C THR A 129 -0.95 -10.71 0.61
N ASN A 130 -0.01 -10.02 1.24
CA ASN A 130 0.19 -8.58 1.12
C ASN A 130 1.13 -8.22 -0.05
N GLU A 131 2.24 -8.95 -0.19
CA GLU A 131 3.35 -8.62 -1.10
C GLU A 131 2.89 -8.32 -2.54
N ILE A 132 1.95 -9.11 -3.06
CA ILE A 132 1.50 -9.03 -4.45
C ILE A 132 0.23 -8.20 -4.65
N ALA A 133 -0.32 -7.59 -3.59
CA ALA A 133 -1.55 -6.80 -3.67
C ALA A 133 -1.34 -5.41 -4.31
N ALA A 134 -0.38 -4.61 -3.80
CA ALA A 134 -0.06 -3.31 -4.39
C ALA A 134 0.39 -3.42 -5.88
N PRO A 135 1.25 -4.38 -6.27
CA PRO A 135 1.57 -4.63 -7.67
C PRO A 135 0.36 -4.93 -8.56
N ALA A 136 -0.62 -5.69 -8.08
CA ALA A 136 -1.84 -5.98 -8.83
C ALA A 136 -2.65 -4.69 -9.09
N ILE A 137 -2.75 -3.81 -8.09
CA ILE A 137 -3.44 -2.53 -8.20
C ILE A 137 -2.76 -1.60 -9.21
N VAL A 138 -1.44 -1.39 -9.11
CA VAL A 138 -0.74 -0.50 -10.05
C VAL A 138 -0.72 -1.04 -11.49
N ASN A 139 -0.72 -2.36 -11.67
CA ASN A 139 -0.89 -2.96 -12.99
C ASN A 139 -2.31 -2.74 -13.53
N ALA A 140 -3.34 -2.80 -12.68
CA ALA A 140 -4.72 -2.49 -13.06
C ALA A 140 -4.89 -1.01 -13.43
N ILE A 141 -4.26 -0.08 -12.69
CA ILE A 141 -4.21 1.34 -13.04
C ILE A 141 -3.53 1.52 -14.40
N ALA A 142 -2.41 0.84 -14.65
CA ALA A 142 -1.72 0.92 -15.92
C ALA A 142 -2.56 0.39 -17.09
N ASN A 143 -3.35 -0.66 -16.86
CA ASN A 143 -4.33 -1.15 -17.83
C ASN A 143 -5.46 -0.15 -18.10
N ALA A 144 -5.98 0.51 -17.06
CA ALA A 144 -7.07 1.49 -17.18
C ALA A 144 -6.63 2.81 -17.84
N THR A 145 -5.41 3.28 -17.54
CA THR A 145 -4.92 4.61 -17.97
C THR A 145 -3.95 4.57 -19.15
N GLY A 146 -3.40 3.39 -19.49
CA GLY A 146 -2.31 3.24 -20.45
C GLY A 146 -0.95 3.73 -19.94
N ARG A 147 -0.85 4.20 -18.69
CA ARG A 147 0.38 4.74 -18.09
C ARG A 147 0.85 3.86 -16.95
N ARG A 148 2.13 3.47 -16.99
CA ARG A 148 2.73 2.66 -15.94
C ARG A 148 3.24 3.53 -14.79
N SER A 149 2.67 3.35 -13.59
CA SER A 149 3.24 3.88 -12.36
C SER A 149 4.42 3.02 -11.91
N LEU A 150 5.58 3.63 -11.69
CA LEU A 150 6.79 2.97 -11.18
C LEU A 150 7.08 3.30 -9.71
N GLU A 151 6.21 4.11 -9.11
CA GLU A 151 6.29 4.54 -7.71
C GLU A 151 4.94 4.30 -7.04
N ILE A 152 5.00 3.92 -5.78
CA ILE A 152 3.86 3.86 -4.86
C ILE A 152 4.14 4.76 -3.66
N PRO A 153 3.10 5.29 -2.99
CA PRO A 153 1.69 5.12 -3.33
C PRO A 153 1.31 5.85 -4.62
N ALA A 154 0.41 5.27 -5.41
CA ALA A 154 -0.13 5.84 -6.63
C ALA A 154 -1.17 6.92 -6.29
N THR A 155 -0.69 8.04 -5.73
CA THR A 155 -1.49 9.20 -5.35
C THR A 155 -2.18 9.85 -6.56
N LEU A 156 -3.22 10.64 -6.31
CA LEU A 156 -4.02 11.35 -7.32
C LEU A 156 -3.15 12.02 -8.39
N GLU A 157 -2.18 12.81 -7.95
CA GLU A 157 -1.24 13.53 -8.80
C GLU A 157 -0.26 12.62 -9.55
N ARG A 158 0.20 11.53 -8.94
CA ARG A 158 1.05 10.55 -9.64
C ARG A 158 0.27 9.82 -10.72
N VAL A 159 -0.99 9.47 -10.48
CA VAL A 159 -1.86 8.82 -11.48
C VAL A 159 -2.21 9.80 -12.60
N LEU A 160 -2.60 11.03 -12.27
CA LEU A 160 -3.04 12.04 -13.23
C LEU A 160 -1.86 12.62 -14.06
N LEU A 161 -0.79 13.03 -13.38
CA LEU A 161 0.32 13.80 -13.95
C LEU A 161 1.59 12.98 -14.15
N GLY A 162 1.66 11.76 -13.63
CA GLY A 162 2.86 10.92 -13.66
C GLY A 162 3.96 11.34 -12.67
N HIS A 163 3.71 12.35 -11.83
CA HIS A 163 4.68 12.83 -10.83
C HIS A 163 3.99 13.50 -9.65
N LYS A 164 4.69 13.56 -8.50
CA LYS A 164 4.24 14.22 -7.28
C LYS A 164 4.24 15.75 -7.44
N LEU A 165 3.21 16.44 -6.97
CA LEU A 165 3.20 17.89 -6.93
C LEU A 165 4.06 18.34 -5.75
N SER A 166 5.15 19.03 -6.09
CA SER A 166 6.01 19.68 -5.12
C SER A 166 5.54 21.12 -4.91
N ARG A 167 5.18 21.46 -3.67
CA ARG A 167 4.93 22.84 -3.31
C ARG A 167 6.25 23.58 -3.09
N LYS A 168 6.59 24.51 -3.97
CA LYS A 168 7.71 25.45 -3.74
C LYS A 168 7.24 26.59 -2.81
N GLY A 169 7.60 26.53 -1.52
CA GLY A 169 7.42 27.65 -0.57
C GLY A 169 6.84 27.28 0.81
N PRO A 170 6.86 28.22 1.80
CA PRO A 170 6.51 27.97 3.21
C PRO A 170 5.00 27.84 3.49
N ARG A 171 4.55 26.82 4.24
CA ARG A 171 3.12 26.51 4.52
C ARG A 171 2.41 27.70 5.19
N GLY A 172 1.36 28.22 4.56
CA GLY A 172 0.54 29.35 5.07
C GLY A 172 -0.02 30.23 3.94
N SER A 173 -1.20 30.82 4.17
CA SER A 173 -1.74 31.91 3.34
C SER A 173 -0.70 33.01 3.17
N LEU A 174 -0.71 33.66 2.00
CA LEU A 174 0.09 34.84 1.63
C LEU A 174 0.80 35.51 2.82
N ALA A 175 2.13 35.61 2.75
CA ALA A 175 2.90 36.42 3.67
C ALA A 175 2.13 37.74 3.91
N PRO A 176 1.87 38.15 5.17
CA PRO A 176 1.21 39.41 5.41
C PRO A 176 2.00 40.46 4.65
N ASP A 177 1.33 41.19 3.79
CA ASP A 177 1.94 42.31 3.11
C ASP A 177 2.52 43.22 4.21
N ALA A 178 3.81 43.50 4.14
CA ALA A 178 4.45 44.41 5.07
C ALA A 178 3.92 45.87 4.96
N SER A 179 2.86 46.09 4.17
CA SER A 179 2.17 47.37 3.96
C SER A 179 0.85 47.55 4.74
N ALA A 180 0.27 46.53 5.37
CA ALA A 180 -1.02 46.67 6.06
C ALA A 180 -0.93 47.31 7.47
N GLY A 181 0.25 47.81 7.88
CA GLY A 181 0.50 48.36 9.22
C GLY A 181 0.10 49.83 9.45
N GLU A 182 -0.20 50.61 8.39
CA GLU A 182 -0.41 52.07 8.54
C GLU A 182 -1.85 52.56 8.32
N ALA A 183 -2.79 51.72 7.89
CA ALA A 183 -4.13 52.19 7.55
C ALA A 183 -5.11 52.35 8.75
N CYS A 184 -4.75 51.90 9.96
CA CYS A 184 -5.67 51.86 11.11
C CYS A 184 -5.17 52.68 12.32
N LYS A 185 -4.71 53.92 12.08
CA LYS A 185 -4.43 54.91 13.15
C LYS A 185 -4.92 56.33 12.81
N LEU A 186 -6.09 56.43 12.20
CA LEU A 186 -6.81 57.70 12.06
C LEU A 186 -8.21 57.54 12.65
N GLY A 187 -8.44 58.13 13.83
CA GLY A 187 -9.80 58.35 14.34
C GLY A 187 -10.06 58.00 15.81
N ARG A 188 -9.31 58.56 16.75
CA ARG A 188 -9.87 58.95 18.06
C ARG A 188 -9.34 60.33 18.45
N GLY A 189 -10.02 61.34 17.93
CA GLY A 189 -9.86 62.72 18.35
C GLY A 189 -10.33 62.91 19.79
N GLN A 190 -9.66 63.82 20.47
CA GLN A 190 -10.00 64.35 21.79
C GLN A 190 -11.38 65.03 21.75
N THR A 191 -12.24 64.67 22.70
CA THR A 191 -13.22 65.53 23.37
C THR A 191 -13.45 64.97 24.77
#